data_AF-A0A923P0P7-F1
#
_entry.id   AF-A0A923P0P7-F1
#
_cell.length_a   1.000
_cell.length_b   1.000
_cell.length_c   1.000
_cell.angle_alpha   90.00
_cell.angle_beta   90.00
_cell.angle_gamma   90.00
#
_symmetry.space_group_name_H-M   'P 1'
#
loop_
_entity.id
_entity.type
_entity.pdbx_description
1 polymer ?
#
loop_
_entity_poly.entity_id
_entity_poly.type
_entity_poly.pdbx_seq_one_letter_code
_entity_poly.pdbx_strand_id
1 'polypeptide(L)'
;MLGVPLLGLFGTLAPLWGLWRWRGPWRIAAALPALAMAWMVGRIVVDTSRDPTSHNLWPFEILIVGGLSSAVMLALFVARALVQRNRPARG
;
A
#
# COMPACT_ATOMS: atom_id res chain seq x y z
N MET A 1 19.77 -9.59 -0.38
CA MET A 1 18.93 -8.98 0.67
C MET A 1 18.18 -7.71 0.22
N LEU A 2 18.00 -7.48 -1.09
CA LEU A 2 17.36 -6.25 -1.62
C LEU A 2 15.82 -6.34 -1.72
N GLY A 3 15.23 -7.54 -1.73
CA GLY A 3 13.76 -7.69 -1.87
C GLY A 3 12.98 -7.07 -0.70
N VAL A 4 13.62 -7.01 0.46
CA VAL A 4 13.08 -6.50 1.73
C VAL A 4 12.78 -4.99 1.65
N PRO A 5 13.75 -4.10 1.39
CA PRO A 5 13.47 -2.68 1.22
C PRO A 5 12.56 -2.39 0.01
N LEU A 6 12.66 -3.18 -1.07
CA LEU A 6 11.83 -3.01 -2.26
C LEU A 6 10.34 -3.26 -2.00
N LEU A 7 9.99 -4.26 -1.19
CA LEU A 7 8.60 -4.54 -0.81
C LEU A 7 8.00 -3.43 0.07
N GLY A 8 8.78 -2.90 1.01
CA GLY A 8 8.35 -1.75 1.82
C GLY A 8 8.14 -0.49 0.96
N LEU A 9 9.08 -0.21 0.05
CA LEU A 9 8.99 0.92 -0.87
C LEU A 9 7.78 0.76 -1.80
N PHE A 10 7.59 -0.42 -2.38
CA PHE A 10 6.49 -0.71 -3.29
C PHE A 10 5.14 -0.65 -2.58
N GLY A 11 5.04 -1.20 -1.36
CA GLY A 11 3.84 -1.15 -0.53
C GLY A 11 3.41 0.27 -0.17
N THR A 12 4.32 1.25 -0.25
CA THR A 12 4.03 2.67 -0.03
C THR A 12 3.76 3.42 -1.33
N LEU A 13 4.60 3.21 -2.34
CA LEU A 13 4.54 3.96 -3.61
C LEU A 13 3.39 3.49 -4.51
N ALA A 14 3.10 2.18 -4.54
CA ALA A 14 2.02 1.64 -5.36
C ALA A 14 0.64 2.23 -5.00
N PRO A 15 0.21 2.29 -3.73
CA PRO A 15 -1.09 2.87 -3.39
C PRO A 15 -1.13 4.40 -3.60
N LEU A 16 -0.04 5.12 -3.36
CA LEU A 16 0.07 6.55 -3.71
C LEU A 16 -0.07 6.79 -5.22
N TRP A 17 0.55 5.94 -6.04
CA TRP A 17 0.39 5.97 -7.48
C TRP A 17 -1.06 5.63 -7.90
N GLY A 18 -1.68 4.65 -7.25
CA GLY A 18 -3.10 4.31 -7.46
C GLY A 18 -4.02 5.50 -7.15
N LEU A 19 -3.76 6.23 -6.05
CA LEU A 19 -4.48 7.45 -5.70
C LEU A 19 -4.34 8.56 -6.74
N TRP A 20 -3.14 8.73 -7.30
CA TRP A 20 -2.87 9.77 -8.29
C TRP A 20 -3.39 9.42 -9.68
N ARG A 21 -3.24 8.16 -10.11
CA ARG A 21 -3.51 7.75 -11.50
C ARG A 21 -4.89 7.16 -11.72
N TRP A 22 -5.47 6.48 -10.72
CA TRP A 22 -6.76 5.80 -10.87
C TRP A 22 -7.93 6.76 -10.59
N ARG A 23 -9.09 6.47 -11.19
CA ARG A 23 -10.32 7.27 -11.06
C ARG A 23 -11.49 6.40 -10.64
N GLY A 24 -12.49 7.04 -10.03
CA GLY A 24 -13.71 6.38 -9.56
C GLY A 24 -13.45 5.40 -8.41
N PRO A 25 -14.18 4.28 -8.32
CA PRO A 25 -14.13 3.38 -7.16
C PRO A 25 -12.73 2.75 -6.95
N TRP A 26 -11.96 2.58 -8.02
CA TRP A 26 -10.58 2.08 -7.94
C TRP A 26 -9.65 3.01 -7.15
N ARG A 27 -9.87 4.33 -7.21
CA ARG A 27 -9.10 5.29 -6.42
C ARG A 27 -9.36 5.11 -4.93
N ILE A 28 -10.62 4.89 -4.56
CA ILE A 28 -11.02 4.63 -3.16
C ILE A 28 -10.44 3.30 -2.69
N ALA A 29 -10.43 2.28 -3.55
CA ALA A 29 -9.82 0.99 -3.22
C ALA A 29 -8.31 1.11 -2.95
N ALA A 30 -7.59 1.96 -3.69
CA ALA A 30 -6.17 2.25 -3.43
C ALA A 30 -5.93 3.13 -2.19
N ALA A 31 -6.95 3.85 -1.71
CA ALA A 31 -6.85 4.69 -0.51
C ALA A 31 -6.68 3.85 0.77
N LEU A 32 -7.32 2.68 0.85
CA LEU A 32 -7.20 1.78 1.99
C LEU A 32 -5.75 1.38 2.31
N PRO A 33 -4.98 0.79 1.37
CA PRO A 33 -3.57 0.47 1.62
C PRO A 33 -2.71 1.73 1.87
N ALA A 34 -3.01 2.86 1.23
CA ALA A 34 -2.31 4.12 1.50
C ALA A 34 -2.49 4.60 2.95
N LEU A 35 -3.74 4.57 3.45
CA LEU A 35 -4.06 4.96 4.81
C LEU A 35 -3.46 4.01 5.84
N ALA A 36 -3.47 2.69 5.57
CA ALA A 36 -2.84 1.71 6.44
C ALA A 36 -1.33 1.97 6.58
N MET A 37 -0.63 2.24 5.47
CA MET A 37 0.79 2.59 5.50
C MET A 37 1.03 3.92 6.22
N ALA A 38 0.23 4.96 5.94
CA ALA A 38 0.37 6.26 6.59
C ALA A 38 0.15 6.17 8.11
N TRP A 39 -0.87 5.42 8.54
CA TRP A 39 -1.15 5.17 9.95
C TRP A 39 0.01 4.42 10.63
N MET A 40 0.51 3.35 10.00
CA MET A 40 1.62 2.55 10.52
C MET A 40 2.88 3.41 10.73
N VAL A 41 3.27 4.17 9.71
CA VAL A 41 4.44 5.07 9.78
C VAL A 41 4.21 6.15 10.83
N GLY A 42 3.02 6.76 10.87
CA GLY A 42 2.66 7.77 11.86
C GLY A 42 2.78 7.23 13.29
N ARG A 43 2.25 6.03 13.54
CA ARG A 43 2.36 5.36 14.84
C ARG A 43 3.81 5.11 15.23
N ILE A 44 4.62 4.55 14.33
CA ILE A 44 6.05 4.31 14.60
C ILE A 44 6.75 5.61 15.02
N VAL A 45 6.55 6.70 14.26
CA VAL A 45 7.19 7.99 14.57
C VAL A 45 6.73 8.53 15.92
N VAL A 46 5.42 8.54 16.15
CA VAL A 46 4.80 9.09 17.36
C VAL A 46 5.20 8.29 18.60
N ASP A 47 5.11 6.97 18.56
CA ASP A 47 5.40 6.12 19.71
C ASP A 47 6.91 6.06 19.98
N THR A 48 7.76 5.98 18.95
CA THR A 48 9.23 6.04 19.11
C THR A 48 9.68 7.38 19.70
N SER A 49 9.01 8.48 19.37
CA SER A 49 9.32 9.80 19.96
C SER A 49 8.95 9.92 21.44
N ARG A 50 8.01 9.10 21.93
CA ARG A 50 7.61 9.06 23.35
C ARG A 50 8.43 8.05 24.14
N ASP A 51 8.67 6.90 23.54
CA ASP A 51 9.47 5.81 24.10
C ASP A 51 10.24 5.10 22.97
N PRO A 52 11.57 5.29 22.90
CA PRO A 52 12.41 4.67 21.88
C PRO A 52 12.38 3.14 21.88
N THR A 53 11.92 2.50 22.95
CA THR A 53 11.87 1.04 23.08
C THR A 53 10.57 0.42 22.55
N SER A 54 9.56 1.24 22.21
CA SER A 54 8.24 0.79 21.78
C SER A 54 8.24 0.08 20.42
N HIS A 55 9.19 0.37 19.53
CA HIS A 55 9.22 -0.15 18.16
C HIS A 55 10.57 -0.74 17.75
N ASN A 56 11.15 -1.61 18.58
CA ASN A 56 12.43 -2.28 18.27
C ASN A 56 12.38 -3.16 17.01
N LEU A 57 11.18 -3.54 16.57
CA LEU A 57 10.94 -4.38 15.40
C LEU A 57 10.36 -3.61 14.21
N TRP A 58 10.45 -2.26 14.23
CA TRP A 58 9.90 -1.40 13.18
C TRP A 58 10.27 -1.81 11.74
N PRO A 59 11.46 -2.38 11.44
CA PRO A 59 11.76 -2.84 10.09
C PRO A 59 10.87 -4.03 9.68
N PHE A 60 10.61 -4.99 10.58
CA PHE A 60 9.74 -6.14 10.31
C PHE A 60 8.28 -5.75 10.25
N GLU A 61 7.87 -4.83 11.11
CA GLU A 61 6.58 -4.17 11.09
C GLU A 61 6.29 -3.53 9.73
N ILE A 62 7.22 -2.74 9.19
CA ILE A 62 7.11 -2.15 7.84
C ILE A 62 7.08 -3.23 6.76
N LEU A 63 7.82 -4.32 6.93
CA LEU A 63 7.84 -5.41 5.94
C LEU A 63 6.51 -6.16 5.87
N ILE A 64 5.90 -6.47 7.01
CA ILE A 64 4.62 -7.17 7.06
C ILE A 64 3.54 -6.29 6.46
N VAL A 65 3.44 -5.04 6.91
CA VAL A 65 2.40 -4.12 6.43
C VAL A 65 2.65 -3.70 4.98
N GLY A 66 3.90 -3.41 4.60
CA GLY A 66 4.28 -3.08 3.24
C GLY A 66 4.13 -4.25 2.28
N GLY A 67 4.43 -5.47 2.71
CA GLY A 67 4.20 -6.70 1.96
C GLY A 67 2.71 -6.96 1.72
N LEU A 68 1.88 -6.81 2.76
CA LEU A 68 0.42 -6.93 2.64
C LEU A 68 -0.15 -5.84 1.71
N SER A 69 0.28 -4.59 1.88
CA SER A 69 -0.10 -3.48 1.00
C SER A 69 0.26 -3.77 -0.47
N SER A 70 1.46 -4.30 -0.71
CA SER A 70 1.93 -4.71 -2.04
C SER A 70 1.04 -5.80 -2.65
N ALA A 71 0.69 -6.82 -1.87
CA ALA A 71 -0.19 -7.90 -2.31
C ALA A 71 -1.60 -7.40 -2.66
N VAL A 72 -2.16 -6.51 -1.82
CA VAL A 72 -3.46 -5.87 -2.07
C VAL A 72 -3.42 -5.02 -3.34
N MET A 73 -2.37 -4.21 -3.52
CA MET A 73 -2.23 -3.38 -4.73
C MET A 73 -2.08 -4.21 -6.01
N LEU A 74 -1.36 -5.34 -5.94
CA LEU A 74 -1.26 -6.28 -7.05
C LEU A 74 -2.63 -6.87 -7.40
N ALA A 75 -3.38 -7.33 -6.39
CA ALA A 75 -4.72 -7.88 -6.58
C ALA A 75 -5.68 -6.85 -7.20
N LEU A 76 -5.66 -5.60 -6.72
CA LEU A 76 -6.45 -4.50 -7.28
C LEU A 76 -6.06 -4.19 -8.73
N PHE A 77 -4.77 -4.21 -9.05
CA PHE A 77 -4.30 -3.97 -10.41
C PHE A 77 -4.82 -5.05 -11.37
N VAL A 78 -4.72 -6.32 -10.99
CA VAL A 78 -5.23 -7.46 -11.77
C VAL A 78 -6.74 -7.36 -11.92
N ALA A 79 -7.49 -7.15 -10.83
CA ALA A 79 -8.94 -7.02 -10.86
C ALA A 79 -9.38 -5.87 -11.79
N ARG A 80 -8.71 -4.71 -11.70
CA ARG A 80 -8.97 -3.56 -12.57
C ARG A 80 -8.72 -3.88 -14.04
N ALA A 81 -7.66 -4.61 -14.37
CA ALA A 81 -7.35 -5.02 -15.73
C ALA A 81 -8.41 -5.97 -16.31
N LEU A 82 -8.88 -6.94 -15.50
CA LEU A 82 -9.95 -7.86 -15.88
C LEU A 82 -11.28 -7.15 -16.10
N VAL A 83 -11.66 -6.23 -15.21
CA VAL A 83 -12.89 -5.44 -15.34
C VAL A 83 -12.87 -4.55 -16.58
N GLN A 84 -11.70 -3.99 -16.94
CA GLN A 84 -11.57 -3.16 -18.14
C GLN A 84 -11.67 -3.97 -19.44
N ARG A 85 -11.10 -5.19 -19.46
CA ARG A 85 -11.22 -6.10 -20.60
C ARG A 85 -12.66 -6.51 -20.90
N ASN A 86 -13.48 -6.67 -19.86
CA ASN A 86 -14.87 -7.11 -19.99
C ASN A 86 -15.88 -5.98 -20.24
N ARG A 87 -15.42 -4.74 -20.49
CA ARG A 87 -16.34 -3.66 -20.86
C ARG A 87 -16.79 -3.85 -22.32
N PRO A 88 -18.09 -4.05 -22.58
CA PRO A 88 -18.57 -4.16 -23.96
C PRO A 88 -18.22 -2.87 -24.72
N ALA A 89 -17.76 -3.02 -25.96
CA ALA A 89 -17.64 -1.90 -26.87
C ALA A 89 -19.01 -1.22 -26.94
N ARG A 90 -19.09 0.04 -26.47
CA ARG A 90 -20.30 0.84 -26.64
C ARG A 90 -20.41 1.10 -28.15
N GLY A 91 -21.28 0.33 -28.81
CA GLY A 91 -21.79 0.62 -30.15
C GLY A 91 -22.72 1.81 -30.13
#